data_AF-A0A062WUZ9-F1
#
_entry.id   AF-A0A062WUZ9-F1
#
_cell.length_a   1.000
_cell.length_b   1.000
_cell.length_c   1.000
_cell.angle_alpha   90.00
_cell.angle_beta   90.00
_cell.angle_gamma   90.00
#
_symmetry.space_group_name_H-M   'P 1'
#
loop_
_entity.id
_entity.type
_entity.pdbx_description
1 polymer ?
#
loop_
_entity_poly.entity_id
_entity_poly.type
_entity_poly.pdbx_seq_one_letter_code
_entity_poly.pdbx_strand_id
1 'polypeptide(L)'
;RIVVTLKARQSLDTSKRVRRKHLAMAQAGITVGGNRAFGWLADKETKDEPAAALLVAGADQILAGVGLHTICRQWNDLGIASAMGKKWQKPVLRNIYLSPRIVGYRVYGPTSVPLEKRYVVDADGQPVKGQQQPILDLDVWEAVVAKLRDPSRVSKHVHIGGRKYLLSGIICCGFRGRHLMGGYDRRWGKHHYACKAVTAGGCGKVGVTGRHVDDLVSELVLAYLAGRDVEAEVGRWPRAGELAKAEAKIAKLMGAYDRDELPGPYVFPRVREQEQSILHLRAEQAEWLRAHTGPKVTNLAEGWPSLELEQRWEIISTVIEAVVLKAADGPTNRFDPERVEVVWRP
;
A
#
# COMPACT_ATOMS: atom_id res chain seq x y z
N ARG A 1 -3.43 28.86 -44.67
CA ARG A 1 -4.21 27.73 -44.10
C ARG A 1 -3.66 26.35 -44.51
N ILE A 2 -3.25 26.14 -45.77
CA ILE A 2 -2.69 24.85 -46.29
C ILE A 2 -1.36 24.44 -45.63
N VAL A 3 -0.46 25.39 -45.31
CA VAL A 3 0.83 25.07 -44.65
C VAL A 3 0.64 24.54 -43.22
N VAL A 4 -0.38 25.01 -42.50
CA VAL A 4 -0.69 24.56 -41.13
C VAL A 4 -1.26 23.15 -41.14
N THR A 5 -2.13 22.83 -42.11
CA THR A 5 -2.70 21.47 -42.26
C THR A 5 -1.65 20.45 -42.71
N LEU A 6 -0.71 20.83 -43.59
CA LEU A 6 0.43 19.97 -43.97
C LEU A 6 1.39 19.71 -42.81
N LYS A 7 1.75 20.74 -42.03
CA LYS A 7 2.58 20.58 -40.81
C LYS A 7 1.88 19.73 -39.75
N ALA A 8 0.56 19.89 -39.58
CA ALA A 8 -0.22 19.05 -38.69
C ALA A 8 -0.23 17.58 -39.14
N ARG A 9 -0.38 17.31 -40.45
CA ARG A 9 -0.31 15.95 -41.01
C ARG A 9 1.07 15.31 -40.82
N GLN A 10 2.15 16.04 -41.12
CA GLN A 10 3.52 15.57 -40.93
C GLN A 10 3.83 15.27 -39.45
N SER A 11 3.31 16.10 -38.53
CA SER A 11 3.40 15.89 -37.09
C SER A 11 2.64 14.63 -36.64
N LEU A 12 1.41 14.44 -37.14
CA LEU A 12 0.60 13.26 -36.85
C LEU A 12 1.26 11.97 -37.37
N ASP A 13 1.80 11.98 -38.58
CA ASP A 13 2.46 10.81 -39.18
C ASP A 13 3.76 10.46 -38.45
N THR A 14 4.51 11.49 -38.02
CA THR A 14 5.69 11.30 -37.16
C THR A 14 5.29 10.69 -35.81
N SER A 15 4.24 11.21 -35.18
CA SER A 15 3.72 10.69 -33.91
C SER A 15 3.26 9.24 -34.02
N LYS A 16 2.53 8.89 -35.09
CA LYS A 16 2.12 7.50 -35.37
C LYS A 16 3.33 6.57 -35.55
N ARG A 17 4.34 6.99 -36.31
CA ARG A 17 5.57 6.21 -36.53
C ARG A 17 6.32 5.95 -35.22
N VAL A 18 6.52 7.01 -34.42
CA VAL A 18 7.19 6.91 -33.12
C VAL A 18 6.40 5.99 -32.18
N ARG A 19 5.08 6.16 -32.08
CA ARG A 19 4.20 5.29 -31.28
C ARG A 19 4.27 3.83 -31.74
N ARG A 20 4.26 3.55 -33.05
CA ARG A 20 4.39 2.19 -33.58
C ARG A 20 5.74 1.57 -33.22
N LYS A 21 6.84 2.33 -33.34
CA LYS A 21 8.17 1.86 -32.93
C LYS A 21 8.22 1.55 -31.43
N HIS A 22 7.68 2.43 -30.58
CA HIS A 22 7.62 2.18 -29.13
C HIS A 22 6.73 1.00 -28.75
N LEU A 23 5.63 0.79 -29.48
CA LEU A 23 4.78 -0.38 -29.30
C LEU A 23 5.54 -1.67 -29.65
N ALA A 24 6.21 -1.72 -30.80
CA ALA A 24 6.99 -2.89 -31.21
C ALA A 24 8.11 -3.20 -30.21
N MET A 25 8.83 -2.18 -29.72
CA MET A 25 9.84 -2.37 -28.66
C MET A 25 9.23 -2.85 -27.35
N ALA A 26 8.03 -2.35 -26.98
CA ALA A 26 7.33 -2.80 -25.79
C ALA A 26 6.86 -4.26 -25.92
N GLN A 27 6.33 -4.66 -27.08
CA GLN A 27 5.95 -6.04 -27.35
C GLN A 27 7.14 -7.00 -27.34
N ALA A 28 8.33 -6.53 -27.72
CA ALA A 28 9.58 -7.27 -27.60
C ALA A 28 10.19 -7.26 -26.18
N GLY A 29 9.52 -6.66 -25.18
CA GLY A 29 10.03 -6.57 -23.81
C GLY A 29 11.20 -5.60 -23.62
N ILE A 30 11.59 -4.84 -24.66
CA ILE A 30 12.78 -3.98 -24.65
C ILE A 30 12.54 -2.75 -23.78
N THR A 31 13.38 -2.58 -22.76
CA THR A 31 13.33 -1.44 -21.85
C THR A 31 13.72 -0.15 -22.57
N VAL A 32 12.93 0.91 -22.41
CA VAL A 32 13.21 2.23 -23.03
C VAL A 32 13.26 3.32 -21.96
N GLY A 33 14.11 4.32 -22.16
CA GLY A 33 14.21 5.49 -21.26
C GLY A 33 15.65 5.89 -20.95
N GLY A 34 15.85 7.11 -20.46
CA GLY A 34 17.17 7.67 -20.14
C GLY A 34 17.75 7.12 -18.83
N ASN A 35 17.17 7.53 -17.69
CA ASN A 35 17.71 7.23 -16.36
C ASN A 35 17.46 5.78 -15.91
N ARG A 36 18.35 5.24 -15.07
CA ARG A 36 18.15 3.95 -14.40
C ARG A 36 17.03 4.04 -13.35
N ALA A 37 16.30 2.95 -13.18
CA ALA A 37 15.35 2.80 -12.08
C ALA A 37 16.10 2.37 -10.80
N PHE A 38 15.62 2.80 -9.63
CA PHE A 38 16.17 2.32 -8.36
C PHE A 38 15.87 0.82 -8.18
N GLY A 39 16.85 0.04 -7.74
CA GLY A 39 16.76 -1.42 -7.64
C GLY A 39 17.40 -2.18 -8.83
N TRP A 40 17.81 -1.47 -9.88
CA TRP A 40 18.53 -2.04 -11.02
C TRP A 40 19.84 -1.30 -11.30
N LEU A 41 20.78 -2.01 -11.92
CA LEU A 41 22.07 -1.46 -12.35
C LEU A 41 21.90 -0.54 -13.58
N ALA A 42 23.02 0.01 -14.06
CA ALA A 42 23.04 0.96 -15.19
C ALA A 42 22.54 0.33 -16.50
N ASP A 43 22.62 -0.99 -16.64
CA ASP A 43 22.07 -1.78 -17.74
C ASP A 43 20.52 -1.79 -17.78
N LYS A 44 19.88 -1.41 -16.66
CA LYS A 44 18.42 -1.38 -16.46
C LYS A 44 17.77 -2.76 -16.40
N GLU A 45 18.56 -3.83 -16.39
CA GLU A 45 18.10 -5.21 -16.48
C GLU A 45 18.47 -6.02 -15.24
N THR A 46 19.73 -5.93 -14.82
CA THR A 46 20.27 -6.67 -13.67
C THR A 46 19.86 -5.99 -12.36
N LYS A 47 19.47 -6.79 -11.36
CA LYS A 47 19.18 -6.29 -10.02
C LYS A 47 20.42 -5.69 -9.38
N ASP A 48 20.23 -4.53 -8.75
CA ASP A 48 21.17 -3.97 -7.79
C ASP A 48 20.81 -4.53 -6.42
N GLU A 49 21.42 -5.66 -6.02
CA GLU A 49 20.98 -6.45 -4.85
C GLU A 49 20.75 -5.63 -3.57
N PRO A 50 21.66 -4.71 -3.16
CA PRO A 50 21.40 -3.84 -2.01
C PRO A 50 20.16 -2.95 -2.16
N ALA A 51 19.97 -2.35 -3.34
CA ALA A 51 18.82 -1.49 -3.60
C ALA A 51 17.52 -2.29 -3.77
N ALA A 52 17.60 -3.48 -4.35
CA ALA A 52 16.49 -4.41 -4.49
C ALA A 52 16.03 -4.92 -3.11
N ALA A 53 16.95 -5.29 -2.24
CA ALA A 53 16.66 -5.70 -0.86
C ALA A 53 15.91 -4.61 -0.07
N LEU A 54 16.27 -3.34 -0.26
CA LEU A 54 15.53 -2.21 0.34
C LEU A 54 14.08 -2.14 -0.17
N LEU A 55 13.85 -2.40 -1.45
CA LEU A 55 12.49 -2.43 -2.03
C LEU A 55 11.69 -3.63 -1.52
N VAL A 56 12.31 -4.79 -1.31
CA VAL A 56 11.67 -5.95 -0.67
C VAL A 56 11.28 -5.61 0.76
N ALA A 57 12.23 -5.15 1.58
CA ALA A 57 11.95 -4.77 2.97
C ALA A 57 10.92 -3.63 3.09
N GLY A 58 10.91 -2.69 2.14
CA GLY A 58 9.90 -1.63 2.12
C GLY A 58 8.52 -2.13 1.69
N ALA A 59 8.42 -3.16 0.83
CA ALA A 59 7.16 -3.83 0.54
C ALA A 59 6.59 -4.50 1.80
N ASP A 60 7.43 -5.23 2.54
CA ASP A 60 7.05 -5.86 3.81
C ASP A 60 6.53 -4.83 4.82
N GLN A 61 7.22 -3.69 4.95
CA GLN A 61 6.78 -2.58 5.80
C GLN A 61 5.42 -2.01 5.37
N ILE A 62 5.18 -1.84 4.07
CA ILE A 62 3.88 -1.36 3.56
C ILE A 62 2.76 -2.36 3.91
N LEU A 63 3.02 -3.65 3.74
CA LEU A 63 2.08 -4.72 4.08
C LEU A 63 1.82 -4.77 5.60
N ALA A 64 2.85 -4.50 6.41
CA ALA A 64 2.75 -4.33 7.86
C ALA A 64 2.10 -3.00 8.29
N GLY A 65 1.63 -2.18 7.35
CA GLY A 65 0.86 -0.95 7.61
C GLY A 65 1.69 0.33 7.70
N VAL A 66 3.02 0.26 7.64
CA VAL A 66 3.91 1.43 7.70
C VAL A 66 3.67 2.36 6.50
N GLY A 67 3.53 3.65 6.77
CA GLY A 67 3.33 4.65 5.72
C GLY A 67 4.57 4.92 4.87
N LEU A 68 4.33 5.21 3.59
CA LEU A 68 5.38 5.63 2.65
C LEU A 68 6.19 6.85 3.13
N HIS A 69 5.57 7.76 3.90
CA HIS A 69 6.28 8.92 4.44
C HIS A 69 7.33 8.50 5.49
N THR A 70 6.96 7.55 6.35
CA THR A 70 7.84 6.97 7.37
C THR A 70 8.99 6.20 6.73
N ILE A 71 8.72 5.38 5.71
CA ILE A 71 9.77 4.69 4.95
C ILE A 71 10.73 5.70 4.29
N CYS A 72 10.20 6.74 3.62
CA CYS A 72 11.03 7.80 3.06
C CYS A 72 11.89 8.51 4.12
N ARG A 73 11.33 8.78 5.31
CA ARG A 73 12.07 9.39 6.43
C ARG A 73 13.22 8.49 6.86
N GLN A 74 12.95 7.23 7.17
CA GLN A 74 13.97 6.25 7.56
C GLN A 74 15.11 6.15 6.53
N TRP A 75 14.77 6.04 5.24
CA TRP A 75 15.79 5.95 4.19
C TRP A 75 16.63 7.23 4.07
N ASN A 76 16.00 8.40 4.23
CA ASN A 76 16.71 9.67 4.22
C ASN A 76 17.62 9.86 5.44
N ASP A 77 17.17 9.42 6.62
CA ASP A 77 17.94 9.49 7.88
C ASP A 77 19.15 8.55 7.83
N LEU A 78 19.01 7.40 7.16
CA LEU A 78 20.10 6.47 6.84
C LEU A 78 21.02 6.94 5.70
N GLY A 79 20.75 8.11 5.09
CA GLY A 79 21.55 8.64 3.98
C GLY A 79 21.39 7.89 2.66
N ILE A 80 20.38 7.02 2.53
CA ILE A 80 20.11 6.25 1.31
C ILE A 80 19.55 7.20 0.24
N ALA A 81 20.30 7.38 -0.85
CA ALA A 81 19.87 8.24 -1.95
C ALA A 81 19.02 7.48 -2.99
N SER A 82 18.08 8.17 -3.64
CA SER A 82 17.38 7.62 -4.81
C SER A 82 18.33 7.43 -6.01
N ALA A 83 17.85 6.77 -7.07
CA ALA A 83 18.66 6.51 -8.27
C ALA A 83 19.28 7.76 -8.93
N MET A 84 18.71 8.95 -8.68
CA MET A 84 19.21 10.25 -9.16
C MET A 84 20.01 11.04 -8.10
N GLY A 85 20.39 10.43 -6.98
CA GLY A 85 21.14 11.09 -5.91
C GLY A 85 20.31 12.09 -5.10
N LYS A 86 18.97 12.02 -5.16
CA LYS A 86 18.05 12.91 -4.43
C LYS A 86 17.47 12.21 -3.20
N LYS A 87 17.03 13.01 -2.21
CA LYS A 87 16.26 12.53 -1.06
C LYS A 87 14.96 11.86 -1.51
N TRP A 88 14.55 10.86 -0.76
CA TRP A 88 13.30 10.13 -0.98
C TRP A 88 12.08 11.01 -0.69
N GLN A 89 11.15 10.98 -1.64
CA GLN A 89 9.85 11.63 -1.53
C GLN A 89 8.75 10.61 -1.75
N LYS A 90 7.64 10.77 -1.01
CA LYS A 90 6.48 9.87 -1.08
C LYS A 90 5.98 9.60 -2.51
N PRO A 91 5.83 10.58 -3.42
CA PRO A 91 5.36 10.31 -4.78
C PRO A 91 6.31 9.42 -5.58
N VAL A 92 7.62 9.56 -5.37
CA VAL A 92 8.65 8.76 -6.04
C VAL A 92 8.58 7.31 -5.56
N LEU A 93 8.59 7.11 -4.23
CA LEU A 93 8.50 5.78 -3.64
C LEU A 93 7.18 5.08 -4.01
N ARG A 94 6.05 5.82 -3.98
CA ARG A 94 4.74 5.33 -4.42
C ARG A 94 4.78 4.83 -5.86
N ASN A 95 5.37 5.59 -6.77
CA ASN A 95 5.40 5.22 -8.19
C ASN A 95 6.25 3.98 -8.44
N ILE A 96 7.30 3.74 -7.62
CA ILE A 96 8.08 2.51 -7.72
C ILE A 96 7.23 1.30 -7.37
N TYR A 97 6.54 1.31 -6.23
CA TYR A 97 5.69 0.19 -5.80
C TYR A 97 4.43 0.00 -6.67
N LEU A 98 3.91 1.06 -7.32
CA LEU A 98 2.80 0.92 -8.26
C LEU A 98 3.25 0.48 -9.66
N SER A 99 4.54 0.56 -9.98
CA SER A 99 5.02 0.27 -11.33
C SER A 99 5.05 -1.24 -11.57
N PRO A 100 4.43 -1.75 -12.66
CA PRO A 100 4.47 -3.18 -12.99
C PRO A 100 5.88 -3.64 -13.39
N ARG A 101 6.85 -2.70 -13.56
CA ARG A 101 8.28 -3.03 -13.69
C ARG A 101 8.81 -3.88 -12.54
N ILE A 102 8.33 -3.65 -11.31
CA ILE A 102 8.89 -4.28 -10.12
C ILE A 102 8.67 -5.80 -10.11
N VAL A 103 7.64 -6.28 -10.81
CA VAL A 103 7.33 -7.71 -11.05
C VAL A 103 7.80 -8.20 -12.42
N GLY A 104 8.63 -7.42 -13.11
CA GLY A 104 9.20 -7.81 -14.39
C GLY A 104 8.30 -7.58 -15.61
N TYR A 105 7.17 -6.88 -15.47
CA TYR A 105 6.32 -6.56 -16.63
C TYR A 105 6.80 -5.32 -17.38
N ARG A 106 6.59 -5.33 -18.70
CA ARG A 106 7.01 -4.25 -19.56
C ARG A 106 6.04 -3.06 -19.49
N VAL A 107 6.49 -1.99 -18.83
CA VAL A 107 5.67 -0.77 -18.63
C VAL A 107 5.35 -0.05 -19.94
N TYR A 108 4.09 -0.01 -20.33
CA TYR A 108 3.65 0.69 -21.54
C TYR A 108 2.19 1.11 -21.39
N GLY A 109 1.85 2.28 -21.91
CA GLY A 109 0.48 2.79 -21.89
C GLY A 109 0.39 4.30 -21.68
N PRO A 110 -0.77 4.90 -21.95
CA PRO A 110 -0.97 6.33 -21.80
C PRO A 110 -1.02 6.74 -20.33
N THR A 111 -0.73 8.01 -20.06
CA THR A 111 -0.78 8.58 -18.71
C THR A 111 -2.19 8.66 -18.12
N SER A 112 -3.23 8.46 -18.93
CA SER A 112 -4.62 8.39 -18.49
C SER A 112 -4.98 7.09 -17.77
N VAL A 113 -4.22 6.01 -17.98
CA VAL A 113 -4.43 4.72 -17.31
C VAL A 113 -3.71 4.70 -15.97
N PRO A 114 -4.23 4.10 -14.89
CA PRO A 114 -3.50 3.92 -13.63
C PRO A 114 -2.17 3.20 -13.84
N LEU A 115 -1.10 3.63 -13.14
CA LEU A 115 0.27 3.14 -13.38
C LEU A 115 0.40 1.61 -13.28
N GLU A 116 -0.27 1.00 -12.29
CA GLU A 116 -0.31 -0.44 -12.06
C GLU A 116 -0.95 -1.23 -13.22
N LYS A 117 -1.73 -0.58 -14.07
CA LYS A 117 -2.34 -1.16 -15.29
C LYS A 117 -1.59 -0.79 -16.57
N ARG A 118 -0.44 -0.11 -16.47
CA ARG A 118 0.36 0.30 -17.64
C ARG A 118 1.39 -0.75 -17.99
N TYR A 119 0.95 -1.85 -18.56
CA TYR A 119 1.83 -2.84 -19.17
C TYR A 119 1.29 -3.25 -20.54
N VAL A 120 2.19 -3.67 -21.42
CA VAL A 120 1.80 -4.24 -22.71
C VAL A 120 1.34 -5.68 -22.52
N VAL A 121 0.32 -6.06 -23.28
CA VAL A 121 -0.16 -7.44 -23.38
C VAL A 121 0.20 -8.03 -24.74
N ASP A 122 0.43 -9.34 -24.78
CA ASP A 122 0.66 -10.08 -26.02
C ASP A 122 -0.66 -10.40 -26.75
N ALA A 123 -0.59 -11.19 -27.81
CA ALA A 123 -1.75 -11.58 -28.61
C ALA A 123 -2.77 -12.44 -27.83
N ASP A 124 -2.32 -13.11 -26.77
CA ASP A 124 -3.14 -13.97 -25.91
C ASP A 124 -3.69 -13.21 -24.70
N GLY A 125 -3.42 -11.89 -24.61
CA GLY A 125 -3.87 -11.02 -23.53
C GLY A 125 -2.98 -11.09 -22.27
N GLN A 126 -1.83 -11.77 -22.34
CA GLN A 126 -0.93 -11.94 -21.20
C GLN A 126 0.04 -10.76 -21.06
N PRO A 127 0.41 -10.37 -19.83
CA PRO A 127 1.41 -9.34 -19.62
C PRO A 127 2.76 -9.73 -20.25
N VAL A 128 3.29 -8.87 -21.12
CA VAL A 128 4.62 -9.08 -21.71
C VAL A 128 5.68 -8.85 -20.64
N LYS A 129 6.53 -9.84 -20.44
CA LYS A 129 7.73 -9.73 -19.58
C LYS A 129 8.72 -8.78 -20.23
N GLY A 130 9.24 -7.83 -19.45
CA GLY A 130 10.38 -7.02 -19.87
C GLY A 130 11.69 -7.76 -19.63
N GLN A 131 12.78 -7.26 -20.22
CA GLN A 131 14.12 -7.83 -20.05
C GLN A 131 14.68 -7.67 -18.62
N GLN A 132 14.09 -6.77 -17.83
CA GLN A 132 14.53 -6.55 -16.45
C GLN A 132 14.11 -7.66 -15.50
N GLN A 133 15.03 -8.03 -14.61
CA GLN A 133 14.80 -9.01 -13.56
C GLN A 133 13.75 -8.50 -12.55
N PRO A 134 12.76 -9.32 -12.15
CA PRO A 134 11.69 -8.92 -11.22
C PRO A 134 12.21 -8.83 -9.78
N ILE A 135 11.97 -7.73 -9.07
CA ILE A 135 12.40 -7.53 -7.67
C ILE A 135 11.40 -8.12 -6.69
N LEU A 136 10.11 -7.98 -6.96
CA LEU A 136 9.03 -8.56 -6.15
C LEU A 136 8.33 -9.66 -6.93
N ASP A 137 7.76 -10.61 -6.18
CA ASP A 137 6.80 -11.55 -6.70
C ASP A 137 5.45 -10.88 -6.99
N LEU A 138 4.69 -11.48 -7.90
CA LEU A 138 3.45 -10.90 -8.40
C LEU A 138 2.39 -10.70 -7.31
N ASP A 139 2.24 -11.70 -6.44
CA ASP A 139 1.31 -11.73 -5.33
C ASP A 139 1.63 -10.66 -4.27
N VAL A 140 2.91 -10.51 -3.91
CA VAL A 140 3.38 -9.46 -2.99
C VAL A 140 3.08 -8.09 -3.57
N TRP A 141 3.37 -7.88 -4.85
CA TRP A 141 3.09 -6.61 -5.52
C TRP A 141 1.60 -6.29 -5.59
N GLU A 142 0.74 -7.27 -5.92
CA GLU A 142 -0.71 -7.10 -5.94
C GLU A 142 -1.25 -6.69 -4.56
N ALA A 143 -0.75 -7.33 -3.49
CA ALA A 143 -1.09 -6.97 -2.11
C ALA A 143 -0.64 -5.53 -1.76
N VAL A 144 0.57 -5.14 -2.16
CA VAL A 144 1.09 -3.78 -1.97
C VAL A 144 0.26 -2.76 -2.75
N VAL A 145 -0.08 -3.04 -4.01
CA VAL A 145 -0.92 -2.17 -4.85
C VAL A 145 -2.30 -2.01 -4.21
N ALA A 146 -2.92 -3.10 -3.76
CA ALA A 146 -4.20 -3.07 -3.06
C ALA A 146 -4.12 -2.17 -1.81
N LYS A 147 -3.10 -2.35 -0.96
CA LYS A 147 -2.89 -1.52 0.23
C LYS A 147 -2.68 -0.04 -0.12
N LEU A 148 -1.93 0.27 -1.17
CA LEU A 148 -1.64 1.63 -1.61
C LEU A 148 -2.81 2.32 -2.33
N ARG A 149 -3.77 1.55 -2.86
CA ARG A 149 -4.95 2.03 -3.57
C ARG A 149 -6.22 2.04 -2.74
N ASP A 150 -6.18 1.45 -1.54
CA ASP A 150 -7.30 1.42 -0.62
C ASP A 150 -7.89 2.83 -0.39
N PRO A 151 -9.13 3.09 -0.84
CA PRO A 151 -9.79 4.38 -0.65
C PRO A 151 -10.10 4.68 0.82
N SER A 152 -10.17 3.66 1.69
CA SER A 152 -10.33 3.84 3.14
C SER A 152 -9.14 4.58 3.76
N ARG A 153 -7.94 4.42 3.19
CA ARG A 153 -6.74 5.20 3.56
C ARG A 153 -6.83 6.68 3.18
N VAL A 154 -7.81 7.04 2.35
CA VAL A 154 -8.14 8.41 1.90
C VAL A 154 -9.37 8.97 2.63
N SER A 155 -9.88 8.29 3.66
CA SER A 155 -11.01 8.74 4.48
C SER A 155 -10.97 10.25 4.76
N LYS A 156 -12.11 10.89 4.46
CA LYS A 156 -12.34 12.28 4.00
C LYS A 156 -11.76 13.41 4.86
N HIS A 157 -11.07 13.14 5.96
CA HIS A 157 -10.53 14.18 6.83
C HIS A 157 -9.12 13.95 7.40
N VAL A 158 -8.42 12.82 7.17
CA VAL A 158 -7.09 12.63 7.77
C VAL A 158 -6.19 11.69 6.92
N HIS A 159 -5.04 12.19 6.43
CA HIS A 159 -4.00 11.39 5.76
C HIS A 159 -3.29 10.45 6.75
N ILE A 160 -3.25 9.13 6.49
CA ILE A 160 -2.62 8.13 7.40
C ILE A 160 -1.14 8.45 7.64
N GLY A 161 -0.39 8.76 6.60
CA GLY A 161 1.01 9.21 6.70
C GLY A 161 1.23 10.68 7.07
N GLY A 162 0.21 11.39 7.58
CA GLY A 162 0.30 12.76 8.09
C GLY A 162 -0.24 12.91 9.51
N ARG A 163 -0.62 11.81 10.16
CA ARG A 163 -1.09 11.81 11.55
C ARG A 163 0.10 12.08 12.46
N LYS A 164 0.04 13.21 13.17
CA LYS A 164 1.07 13.58 14.14
C LYS A 164 0.81 12.98 15.53
N TYR A 165 -0.45 12.63 15.84
CA TYR A 165 -0.86 12.18 17.17
C TYR A 165 -1.80 10.97 17.08
N LEU A 166 -1.72 10.07 18.06
CA LEU A 166 -2.32 8.72 18.02
C LEU A 166 -3.84 8.70 17.86
N LEU A 167 -4.60 9.58 18.50
CA LEU A 167 -6.07 9.56 18.43
C LEU A 167 -6.65 10.51 17.37
N SER A 168 -5.81 11.03 16.47
CA SER A 168 -6.25 11.96 15.42
C SER A 168 -7.31 11.32 14.52
N GLY A 169 -8.49 11.94 14.43
CA GLY A 169 -9.63 11.44 13.65
C GLY A 169 -10.48 10.38 14.36
N ILE A 170 -10.15 10.01 15.60
CA ILE A 170 -10.93 9.05 16.42
C ILE A 170 -11.50 9.74 17.67
N ILE A 171 -10.72 10.64 18.28
CA ILE A 171 -11.17 11.35 19.48
C ILE A 171 -12.18 12.45 19.14
N CYS A 172 -13.30 12.47 19.87
CA CYS A 172 -14.49 13.28 19.65
C CYS A 172 -14.88 14.04 20.93
N CYS A 173 -15.50 15.20 20.75
CA CYS A 173 -16.04 16.01 21.83
C CYS A 173 -17.37 15.42 22.33
N GLY A 174 -17.47 15.08 23.62
CA GLY A 174 -18.69 14.56 24.23
C GLY A 174 -19.87 15.54 24.28
N PHE A 175 -19.66 16.82 23.97
CA PHE A 175 -20.74 17.81 23.91
C PHE A 175 -21.34 18.01 22.52
N ARG A 176 -20.50 18.04 21.47
CA ARG A 176 -20.92 18.38 20.08
C ARG A 176 -20.66 17.24 19.09
N GLY A 177 -20.05 16.14 19.51
CA GLY A 177 -19.67 15.01 18.66
C GLY A 177 -18.52 15.27 17.68
N ARG A 178 -18.03 16.51 17.54
CA ARG A 178 -16.95 16.85 16.61
C ARG A 178 -15.61 16.29 17.04
N HIS A 179 -14.78 15.88 16.08
CA HIS A 179 -13.40 15.47 16.34
C HIS A 179 -12.59 16.59 17.01
N LEU A 180 -11.75 16.20 17.98
CA LEU A 180 -10.80 17.13 18.58
C LEU A 180 -9.61 17.33 17.65
N MET A 181 -9.07 18.55 17.65
CA MET A 181 -7.86 18.89 16.91
C MET A 181 -6.64 18.62 17.79
N GLY A 182 -5.64 17.97 17.21
CA GLY A 182 -4.33 17.84 17.84
C GLY A 182 -3.49 19.11 17.68
N GLY A 183 -2.95 19.61 18.78
CA GLY A 183 -2.01 20.74 18.81
C GLY A 183 -0.73 20.36 19.53
N TYR A 184 0.35 21.13 19.32
CA TYR A 184 1.59 20.99 20.07
C TYR A 184 1.89 22.28 20.82
N ASP A 185 2.00 22.19 22.13
CA ASP A 185 2.46 23.29 22.96
C ASP A 185 3.99 23.29 23.01
N ARG A 186 4.60 24.30 22.38
CA ARG A 186 6.06 24.45 22.34
C ARG A 186 6.67 24.81 23.68
N ARG A 187 5.92 25.48 24.57
CA ARG A 187 6.41 25.91 25.89
C ARG A 187 6.57 24.70 26.81
N TRP A 188 5.61 23.78 26.76
CA TRP A 188 5.57 22.62 27.65
C TRP A 188 6.08 21.32 27.00
N GLY A 189 6.34 21.34 25.69
CA GLY A 189 6.83 20.18 24.94
C GLY A 189 5.82 19.04 24.86
N LYS A 190 4.52 19.35 24.86
CA LYS A 190 3.43 18.37 24.95
C LYS A 190 2.41 18.60 23.85
N HIS A 191 1.89 17.52 23.27
CA HIS A 191 0.69 17.62 22.45
C HIS A 191 -0.58 17.59 23.30
N HIS A 192 -1.65 18.12 22.73
CA HIS A 192 -2.96 18.15 23.34
C HIS A 192 -4.03 17.88 22.28
N TYR A 193 -5.17 17.39 22.72
CA TYR A 193 -6.39 17.36 21.93
C TYR A 193 -7.34 18.42 22.47
N ALA A 194 -7.86 19.27 21.60
CA ALA A 194 -8.81 20.29 21.98
C ALA A 194 -9.93 20.43 20.96
N CYS A 195 -11.15 20.64 21.45
CA CYS A 195 -12.27 21.03 20.61
C CYS A 195 -12.05 22.48 20.17
N LYS A 196 -12.30 22.77 18.90
CA LYS A 196 -12.18 24.13 18.37
C LYS A 196 -13.02 25.13 19.18
N ALA A 197 -12.63 26.41 19.12
CA ALA A 197 -13.41 27.50 19.68
C ALA A 197 -14.82 27.54 19.08
N VAL A 198 -15.76 28.16 19.81
CA VAL A 198 -17.16 28.32 19.36
C VAL A 198 -17.24 29.06 18.02
N THR A 199 -16.39 30.07 17.81
CA THR A 199 -16.28 30.83 16.55
C THR A 199 -15.85 29.97 15.35
N ALA A 200 -15.15 28.87 15.58
CA ALA A 200 -14.72 27.91 14.58
C ALA A 200 -15.59 26.63 14.57
N GLY A 201 -16.79 26.70 15.16
CA GLY A 201 -17.79 25.64 15.16
C GLY A 201 -17.61 24.54 16.20
N GLY A 202 -16.66 24.65 17.13
CA GLY A 202 -16.48 23.70 18.24
C GLY A 202 -17.14 24.16 19.54
N CYS A 203 -16.83 23.50 20.66
CA CYS A 203 -17.35 23.86 21.97
C CYS A 203 -16.42 24.78 22.78
N GLY A 204 -15.12 24.83 22.44
CA GLY A 204 -14.09 25.59 23.16
C GLY A 204 -13.79 25.15 24.60
N LYS A 205 -14.49 24.13 25.13
CA LYS A 205 -14.42 23.73 26.55
C LYS A 205 -13.78 22.37 26.78
N VAL A 206 -13.73 21.51 25.76
CA VAL A 206 -13.23 20.14 25.87
C VAL A 206 -11.80 20.09 25.39
N GLY A 207 -10.88 19.70 26.27
CA GLY A 207 -9.49 19.46 25.94
C GLY A 207 -8.79 18.57 26.96
N VAL A 208 -7.66 17.98 26.53
CA VAL A 208 -6.82 17.09 27.34
C VAL A 208 -5.40 17.06 26.81
N THR A 209 -4.42 16.83 27.69
CA THR A 209 -3.04 16.52 27.29
C THR A 209 -3.01 15.17 26.58
N GLY A 210 -2.40 15.13 25.40
CA GLY A 210 -2.51 14.00 24.49
C GLY A 210 -1.88 12.73 25.03
N ARG A 211 -0.70 12.81 25.66
CA ARG A 211 0.00 11.63 26.22
C ARG A 211 -0.89 10.79 27.13
N HIS A 212 -1.59 11.41 28.08
CA HIS A 212 -2.37 10.66 29.06
C HIS A 212 -3.56 9.92 28.44
N VAL A 213 -4.24 10.55 27.46
CA VAL A 213 -5.35 9.89 26.76
C VAL A 213 -4.84 8.85 25.75
N ASP A 214 -3.70 9.09 25.11
CA ASP A 214 -3.06 8.13 24.20
C ASP A 214 -2.63 6.86 24.94
N ASP A 215 -2.01 7.02 26.12
CA ASP A 215 -1.57 5.92 26.98
C ASP A 215 -2.78 5.11 27.49
N LEU A 216 -3.82 5.79 28.03
CA LEU A 216 -5.05 5.15 28.49
C LEU A 216 -5.75 4.35 27.38
N VAL A 217 -5.93 4.93 26.20
CA VAL A 217 -6.59 4.24 25.08
C VAL A 217 -5.74 3.08 24.57
N SER A 218 -4.41 3.23 24.56
CA SER A 218 -3.50 2.13 24.21
C SER A 218 -3.66 0.95 25.17
N GLU A 219 -3.67 1.19 26.47
CA GLU A 219 -3.87 0.15 27.50
C GLU A 219 -5.23 -0.54 27.35
N LEU A 220 -6.30 0.21 27.14
CA LEU A 220 -7.65 -0.34 26.92
C LEU A 220 -7.70 -1.24 25.68
N VAL A 221 -7.08 -0.82 24.57
CA VAL A 221 -7.03 -1.60 23.32
C VAL A 221 -6.22 -2.88 23.50
N LEU A 222 -5.06 -2.80 24.17
CA LEU A 222 -4.24 -3.98 24.45
C LEU A 222 -4.99 -4.98 25.35
N ALA A 223 -5.67 -4.50 26.39
CA ALA A 223 -6.49 -5.36 27.26
C ALA A 223 -7.67 -6.00 26.51
N TYR A 224 -8.34 -5.22 25.65
CA TYR A 224 -9.45 -5.71 24.82
C TYR A 224 -9.02 -6.79 23.84
N LEU A 225 -7.84 -6.64 23.23
CA LEU A 225 -7.27 -7.61 22.29
C LEU A 225 -6.67 -8.83 23.00
N ALA A 226 -6.06 -8.66 24.18
CA ALA A 226 -5.58 -9.78 24.98
C ALA A 226 -6.71 -10.69 25.47
N GLY A 227 -7.89 -10.13 25.76
CA GLY A 227 -9.09 -10.90 26.12
C GLY A 227 -9.81 -11.55 24.93
N ARG A 228 -9.36 -11.26 23.71
CA ARG A 228 -9.87 -11.80 22.46
C ARG A 228 -8.68 -12.29 21.65
N ASP A 229 -8.07 -13.39 22.08
CA ASP A 229 -7.30 -14.23 21.17
C ASP A 229 -8.22 -14.57 19.98
N VAL A 230 -8.20 -13.67 19.01
CA VAL A 230 -8.56 -13.96 17.65
C VAL A 230 -7.43 -14.90 17.28
N GLU A 231 -7.66 -16.19 17.46
CA GLU A 231 -7.26 -17.15 16.46
C GLU A 231 -7.69 -16.52 15.15
N ALA A 232 -6.78 -15.74 14.56
CA ALA A 232 -6.80 -15.49 13.15
C ALA A 232 -6.49 -16.88 12.58
N GLU A 233 -7.50 -17.75 12.61
CA GLU A 233 -7.70 -18.71 11.55
C GLU A 233 -7.56 -17.84 10.31
N VAL A 234 -6.37 -17.91 9.73
CA VAL A 234 -6.19 -17.56 8.35
C VAL A 234 -7.12 -18.53 7.68
N GLY A 235 -8.37 -18.11 7.48
CA GLY A 235 -9.31 -18.87 6.70
C GLY A 235 -8.56 -19.16 5.43
N ARG A 236 -8.20 -20.42 5.21
CA ARG A 236 -7.52 -20.77 3.97
C ARG A 236 -8.50 -20.34 2.89
N TRP A 237 -8.08 -19.46 1.97
CA TRP A 237 -8.95 -19.03 0.88
C TRP A 237 -9.60 -20.30 0.29
N PRO A 238 -10.95 -20.41 0.27
CA PRO A 238 -11.61 -21.70 0.09
C PRO A 238 -11.18 -22.46 -1.16
N ARG A 239 -10.76 -21.73 -2.20
CA ARG A 239 -10.33 -22.26 -3.49
C ARG A 239 -8.81 -22.34 -3.66
N ALA A 240 -8.02 -22.20 -2.60
CA ALA A 240 -6.56 -22.37 -2.63
C ALA A 240 -6.15 -23.75 -3.16
N GLY A 241 -6.97 -24.78 -2.91
CA GLY A 241 -6.76 -26.12 -3.47
C GLY A 241 -6.97 -26.17 -5.00
N GLU A 242 -7.87 -25.35 -5.55
CA GLU A 242 -8.07 -25.26 -7.00
C GLU A 242 -6.90 -24.57 -7.69
N LEU A 243 -6.38 -23.49 -7.09
CA LEU A 243 -5.20 -22.79 -7.59
C LEU A 243 -3.97 -23.72 -7.60
N ALA A 244 -3.70 -24.41 -6.49
CA ALA A 244 -2.60 -25.37 -6.41
C ALA A 244 -2.76 -26.53 -7.42
N LYS A 245 -4.00 -26.99 -7.67
CA LYS A 245 -4.27 -28.01 -8.69
C LYS A 245 -3.99 -27.49 -10.11
N ALA A 246 -4.36 -26.26 -10.42
CA ALA A 246 -4.10 -25.67 -11.73
C ALA A 246 -2.59 -25.49 -11.97
N GLU A 247 -1.85 -25.00 -10.96
CA GLU A 247 -0.39 -24.86 -10.99
C GLU A 247 0.30 -26.23 -11.14
N ALA A 248 -0.12 -27.24 -10.37
CA ALA A 248 0.40 -28.60 -10.47
C ALA A 248 0.10 -29.24 -11.84
N LYS A 249 -1.04 -28.91 -12.46
CA LYS A 249 -1.43 -29.42 -13.77
C LYS A 249 -0.58 -28.83 -14.88
N ILE A 250 -0.21 -27.54 -14.80
CA ILE A 250 0.79 -26.94 -15.70
C ILE A 250 2.14 -27.63 -15.52
N ALA A 251 2.61 -27.78 -14.27
CA ALA A 251 3.89 -28.45 -13.99
C ALA A 251 3.94 -29.88 -14.54
N LYS A 252 2.85 -30.65 -14.42
CA LYS A 252 2.74 -32.00 -14.99
C LYS A 252 2.74 -32.00 -16.52
N LEU A 253 2.01 -31.08 -17.14
CA LEU A 253 1.92 -30.93 -18.60
C LEU A 253 3.28 -30.55 -19.20
N MET A 254 3.95 -29.57 -18.59
CA MET A 254 5.29 -29.14 -19.00
C MET A 254 6.33 -30.24 -18.76
N GLY A 255 6.27 -30.94 -17.63
CA GLY A 255 7.18 -32.06 -17.38
C GLY A 255 7.01 -33.23 -18.37
N ALA A 256 5.79 -33.48 -18.87
CA ALA A 256 5.56 -34.49 -19.92
C ALA A 256 6.06 -34.01 -21.30
N TYR A 257 5.99 -32.71 -21.57
CA TYR A 257 6.60 -32.11 -22.76
C TYR A 257 8.13 -32.18 -22.72
N ASP A 258 8.74 -31.86 -21.57
CA ASP A 258 10.20 -31.88 -21.40
C ASP A 258 10.80 -33.30 -21.48
N ARG A 259 9.99 -34.33 -21.27
CA ARG A 259 10.35 -35.75 -21.45
C ARG A 259 9.98 -36.32 -22.82
N ASP A 260 9.55 -35.48 -23.76
CA ASP A 260 9.07 -35.87 -25.10
C ASP A 260 7.89 -36.87 -25.09
N GLU A 261 7.16 -36.99 -23.98
CA GLU A 261 6.02 -37.91 -23.83
C GLU A 261 4.76 -37.36 -24.52
N LEU A 262 4.64 -36.03 -24.62
CA LEU A 262 3.51 -35.35 -25.25
C LEU A 262 3.98 -34.25 -26.22
N PRO A 263 3.47 -34.22 -27.46
CA PRO A 263 3.83 -33.17 -28.41
C PRO A 263 3.27 -31.80 -27.99
N GLY A 264 4.06 -30.75 -28.20
CA GLY A 264 3.69 -29.36 -27.90
C GLY A 264 2.29 -28.92 -28.33
N PRO A 265 1.80 -29.29 -29.54
CA PRO A 265 0.43 -28.97 -29.97
C PRO A 265 -0.69 -29.48 -29.06
N TYR A 266 -0.45 -30.53 -28.26
CA TYR A 266 -1.41 -31.05 -27.28
C TYR A 266 -1.21 -30.48 -25.87
N VAL A 267 0.01 -30.04 -25.56
CA VAL A 267 0.39 -29.51 -24.25
C VAL A 267 0.06 -28.02 -24.13
N PHE A 268 0.50 -27.20 -25.08
CA PHE A 268 0.41 -25.75 -24.97
C PHE A 268 -1.02 -25.19 -24.91
N PRO A 269 -2.02 -25.70 -25.67
CA PRO A 269 -3.40 -25.24 -25.51
C PRO A 269 -3.96 -25.51 -24.10
N ARG A 270 -3.60 -26.65 -23.50
CA ARG A 270 -4.02 -27.02 -22.14
C ARG A 270 -3.31 -26.20 -21.07
N VAL A 271 -2.04 -25.87 -21.27
CA VAL A 271 -1.31 -24.95 -20.38
C VAL A 271 -1.98 -23.59 -20.39
N ARG A 272 -2.29 -23.02 -21.57
CA ARG A 272 -2.99 -21.73 -21.71
C ARG A 272 -4.33 -21.69 -20.98
N GLU A 273 -5.11 -22.77 -21.06
CA GLU A 273 -6.38 -22.90 -20.35
C GLU A 273 -6.18 -22.85 -18.82
N GLN A 274 -5.15 -23.55 -18.30
CA GLN A 274 -4.83 -23.52 -16.87
C GLN A 274 -4.29 -22.17 -16.43
N GLU A 275 -3.49 -21.48 -17.25
CA GLU A 275 -3.00 -20.12 -16.97
C GLU A 275 -4.16 -19.12 -16.84
N GLN A 276 -5.17 -19.21 -17.71
CA GLN A 276 -6.39 -18.39 -17.59
C GLN A 276 -7.14 -18.69 -16.29
N SER A 277 -7.24 -19.96 -15.89
CA SER A 277 -7.85 -20.34 -14.62
C SER A 277 -7.07 -19.78 -13.43
N ILE A 278 -5.73 -19.85 -13.45
CA ILE A 278 -4.86 -19.27 -12.42
C ILE A 278 -5.06 -17.76 -12.31
N LEU A 279 -5.11 -17.04 -13.44
CA LEU A 279 -5.34 -15.59 -13.43
C LEU A 279 -6.66 -15.22 -12.76
N HIS A 280 -7.74 -15.93 -13.07
CA HIS A 280 -9.04 -15.71 -12.45
C HIS A 280 -9.01 -16.03 -10.95
N LEU A 281 -8.43 -17.19 -10.58
CA LEU A 281 -8.30 -17.65 -9.21
C LEU A 281 -7.45 -16.68 -8.36
N ARG A 282 -6.36 -16.13 -8.92
CA ARG A 282 -5.53 -15.13 -8.23
C ARG A 282 -6.25 -13.78 -8.07
N ALA A 283 -7.00 -13.34 -9.07
CA ALA A 283 -7.82 -12.13 -8.94
C ALA A 283 -8.87 -12.26 -7.82
N GLU A 284 -9.52 -13.42 -7.74
CA GLU A 284 -10.48 -13.74 -6.67
C GLU A 284 -9.81 -13.89 -5.30
N GLN A 285 -8.64 -14.53 -5.23
CA GLN A 285 -7.83 -14.63 -4.03
C GLN A 285 -7.41 -13.23 -3.53
N ALA A 286 -7.02 -12.32 -4.42
CA ALA A 286 -6.66 -10.95 -4.09
C ALA A 286 -7.88 -10.14 -3.58
N GLU A 287 -9.09 -10.41 -4.09
CA GLU A 287 -10.34 -9.88 -3.55
C GLU A 287 -10.65 -10.42 -2.15
N TRP A 288 -10.50 -11.73 -1.97
CA TRP A 288 -10.73 -12.38 -0.68
C TRP A 288 -9.74 -11.90 0.39
N LEU A 289 -8.45 -11.81 0.05
CA LEU A 289 -7.41 -11.28 0.93
C LEU A 289 -7.67 -9.81 1.28
N ARG A 290 -8.15 -8.98 0.35
CA ARG A 290 -8.58 -7.60 0.64
C ARG A 290 -9.68 -7.54 1.70
N ALA A 291 -10.59 -8.52 1.73
CA ALA A 291 -11.68 -8.58 2.69
C ALA A 291 -11.30 -9.21 4.03
N HIS A 292 -10.25 -10.06 4.09
CA HIS A 292 -9.96 -10.92 5.25
C HIS A 292 -8.56 -10.72 5.88
N THR A 293 -7.72 -9.84 5.35
CA THR A 293 -6.38 -9.60 5.92
C THR A 293 -6.43 -8.46 6.96
N GLY A 294 -6.65 -8.82 8.23
CA GLY A 294 -6.31 -7.97 9.38
C GLY A 294 -4.81 -8.07 9.73
N PRO A 295 -4.23 -7.08 10.44
CA PRO A 295 -2.83 -7.13 10.85
C PRO A 295 -2.58 -8.32 11.79
N LYS A 296 -1.64 -9.20 11.41
CA LYS A 296 -1.08 -10.23 12.30
C LYS A 296 0.06 -9.64 13.12
N VAL A 297 -0.20 -9.34 14.39
CA VAL A 297 0.85 -9.24 15.40
C VAL A 297 0.52 -10.25 16.49
N THR A 298 1.13 -11.42 16.41
CA THR A 298 1.12 -12.38 17.52
C THR A 298 1.86 -11.72 18.68
N ASN A 299 1.21 -11.61 19.86
CA ASN A 299 1.68 -10.85 21.01
C ASN A 299 1.79 -9.32 20.80
N LEU A 300 0.64 -8.72 20.46
CA LEU A 300 0.53 -7.27 20.24
C LEU A 300 1.00 -6.43 21.44
N ALA A 301 0.82 -6.90 22.68
CA ALA A 301 1.21 -6.17 23.89
C ALA A 301 2.72 -5.93 23.97
N GLU A 302 3.55 -6.94 23.69
CA GLU A 302 5.01 -6.81 23.66
C GLU A 302 5.48 -5.99 22.45
N GLY A 303 4.83 -6.14 21.30
CA GLY A 303 5.17 -5.43 20.06
C GLY A 303 4.77 -3.95 20.06
N TRP A 304 3.74 -3.56 20.82
CA TRP A 304 3.12 -2.23 20.78
C TRP A 304 4.09 -1.05 20.86
N PRO A 305 5.09 -1.04 21.76
CA PRO A 305 6.03 0.09 21.88
C PRO A 305 6.91 0.26 20.63
N SER A 306 7.17 -0.82 19.90
CA SER A 306 8.01 -0.81 18.70
C SER A 306 7.25 -0.38 17.44
N LEU A 307 5.91 -0.40 17.48
CA LEU A 307 5.06 -0.02 16.36
C LEU A 307 5.11 1.48 16.07
N GLU A 308 5.22 1.80 14.78
CA GLU A 308 5.07 3.17 14.30
C GLU A 308 3.66 3.69 14.59
N LEU A 309 3.53 5.02 14.74
CA LEU A 309 2.26 5.65 15.10
C LEU A 309 1.12 5.29 14.13
N GLU A 310 1.43 5.12 12.86
CA GLU A 310 0.46 4.72 11.83
C GLU A 310 -0.06 3.30 12.05
N GLN A 311 0.80 2.38 12.48
CA GLN A 311 0.44 0.98 12.74
C GLN A 311 -0.43 0.89 13.99
N ARG A 312 -0.05 1.58 15.07
CA ARG A 312 -0.89 1.69 16.28
C ARG A 312 -2.25 2.30 15.96
N TRP A 313 -2.28 3.37 15.17
CA TRP A 313 -3.54 3.98 14.74
C TRP A 313 -4.41 3.01 13.94
N GLU A 314 -3.82 2.26 13.00
CA GLU A 314 -4.54 1.28 12.18
C GLU A 314 -5.21 0.22 13.08
N ILE A 315 -4.48 -0.31 14.05
CA ILE A 315 -5.01 -1.28 15.02
C ILE A 315 -6.11 -0.65 15.90
N ILE A 316 -5.92 0.56 16.40
CA ILE A 316 -6.96 1.26 17.18
C ILE A 316 -8.22 1.43 16.33
N SER A 317 -8.07 1.83 15.07
CA SER A 317 -9.19 2.14 14.19
C SER A 317 -10.03 0.92 13.79
N THR A 318 -9.49 -0.30 13.89
CA THR A 318 -10.23 -1.54 13.61
C THR A 318 -11.12 -1.96 14.77
N VAL A 319 -10.78 -1.59 16.01
CA VAL A 319 -11.55 -1.98 17.21
C VAL A 319 -12.33 -0.83 17.84
N ILE A 320 -11.92 0.43 17.62
CA ILE A 320 -12.58 1.61 18.19
C ILE A 320 -13.26 2.41 17.07
N GLU A 321 -14.53 2.70 17.27
CA GLU A 321 -15.32 3.59 16.44
C GLU A 321 -15.05 5.06 16.81
N ALA A 322 -15.08 5.37 18.12
CA ALA A 322 -14.82 6.72 18.62
C ALA A 322 -14.27 6.70 20.05
N VAL A 323 -13.45 7.72 20.38
CA VAL A 323 -13.07 8.02 21.77
C VAL A 323 -13.75 9.33 22.16
N VAL A 324 -14.75 9.27 23.02
CA VAL A 324 -15.54 10.42 23.45
C VAL A 324 -14.91 11.05 24.69
N LEU A 325 -14.47 12.30 24.58
CA LEU A 325 -13.93 13.07 25.70
C LEU A 325 -14.97 14.02 26.29
N LYS A 326 -15.29 13.85 27.57
CA LYS A 326 -16.17 14.71 28.36
C LYS A 326 -15.44 15.96 28.86
N ALA A 327 -16.21 17.00 29.17
CA ALA A 327 -15.67 18.23 29.77
C ALA A 327 -15.06 17.93 31.14
N ALA A 328 -14.12 18.76 31.59
CA ALA A 328 -13.61 18.68 32.95
C ALA A 328 -14.58 19.37 33.92
N ASP A 329 -14.73 18.82 35.12
CA ASP A 329 -15.47 19.42 36.23
C ASP A 329 -14.64 20.53 36.89
N GLY A 330 -14.34 21.57 36.12
CA GLY A 330 -13.58 22.73 36.57
C GLY A 330 -12.08 22.71 36.21
N PRO A 331 -11.33 23.75 36.61
CA PRO A 331 -9.92 23.89 36.30
C PRO A 331 -9.08 22.95 37.18
N THR A 332 -8.72 21.79 36.64
CA THR A 332 -7.83 20.82 37.26
C THR A 332 -6.60 20.57 36.37
N ASN A 333 -5.43 20.43 37.01
CA ASN A 333 -4.18 20.06 36.34
C ASN A 333 -3.94 18.54 36.34
N ARG A 334 -4.87 17.74 36.88
CA ARG A 334 -4.77 16.28 36.88
C ARG A 334 -5.61 15.71 35.74
N PHE A 335 -5.06 14.68 35.09
CA PHE A 335 -5.82 13.89 34.13
C PHE A 335 -6.83 13.03 34.89
N ASP A 336 -8.07 13.04 34.41
CA ASP A 336 -9.17 12.26 34.94
C ASP A 336 -9.60 11.25 33.86
N PRO A 337 -9.34 9.94 34.07
CA PRO A 337 -9.68 8.88 33.12
C PRO A 337 -11.19 8.74 32.89
N GLU A 338 -12.05 9.06 33.85
CA GLU A 338 -13.52 8.85 33.75
C GLU A 338 -14.16 9.77 32.69
N ARG A 339 -13.43 10.82 32.28
CA ARG A 339 -13.83 11.70 31.17
C ARG A 339 -13.69 11.03 29.81
N VAL A 340 -13.00 9.90 29.71
CA VAL A 340 -12.75 9.20 28.44
C VAL A 340 -13.69 8.01 28.34
N GLU A 341 -14.55 8.04 27.34
CA GLU A 341 -15.47 6.96 27.02
C GLU A 341 -15.07 6.38 25.65
N VAL A 342 -14.87 5.07 25.58
CA VAL A 342 -14.47 4.37 24.36
C VAL A 342 -15.67 3.65 23.75
N VAL A 343 -15.98 3.98 22.50
CA VAL A 343 -17.01 3.31 21.71
C VAL A 343 -16.34 2.27 20.82
N TRP A 344 -16.56 1.00 21.13
CA TRP A 344 -15.99 -0.12 20.38
C TRP A 344 -16.77 -0.39 19.09
N ARG A 345 -16.09 -0.85 18.05
CA ARG A 345 -16.72 -1.42 16.86
C ARG A 345 -17.31 -2.80 17.23
N PRO A 346 -18.50 -3.13 16.72
CA PRO A 346 -19.13 -4.43 16.95
C PRO A 346 -18.37 -5.60 16.33
#